data_AF-A0A537A461-F1
#
_entry.id   AF-A0A537A461-F1
#
_cell.length_a   1.000
_cell.length_b   1.000
_cell.length_c   1.000
_cell.angle_alpha   90.00
_cell.angle_beta   90.00
_cell.angle_gamma   90.00
#
_symmetry.space_group_name_H-M   'P 1'
#
loop_
_entity.id
_entity.type
_entity.pdbx_description
1 polymer ?
#
loop_
_entity_poly.entity_id
_entity_poly.type
_entity_poly.pdbx_seq_one_letter_code
_entity_poly.pdbx_strand_id
1 'polypeptide(L)'
;STAQRSSVVPDIPTLAEQGLANYNLSLWFGIWARAGTPPAVVQKLNAQVNAILQGKEVREQFGRIGITSAPMKPDEFAKFVRDQMVVFRNIAKQANIQPQ
;
A
#
# COMPACT_ATOMS: atom_id res chain seq x y z
N SER A 1 -6.92 -1.58 -1.10
CA SER A 1 -7.49 -2.67 -1.92
C SER A 1 -8.62 -2.05 -2.74
N THR A 2 -8.70 -2.31 -4.04
CA THR A 2 -9.82 -1.88 -4.89
C THR A 2 -10.86 -2.97 -5.07
N ALA A 3 -10.65 -4.14 -4.46
CA ALA A 3 -11.63 -5.23 -4.44
C ALA A 3 -12.80 -4.95 -3.48
N GLN A 4 -12.70 -3.93 -2.63
CA GLN A 4 -13.77 -3.47 -1.75
C GLN A 4 -14.12 -2.02 -2.06
N ARG A 5 -15.37 -1.65 -1.85
CA ARG A 5 -15.83 -0.26 -1.98
C ARG A 5 -15.10 0.62 -0.97
N SER A 6 -14.80 1.84 -1.40
CA SER A 6 -14.17 2.84 -0.53
C SER A 6 -15.18 3.39 0.47
N SER A 7 -14.77 3.54 1.74
CA SER A 7 -15.64 4.14 2.77
C SER A 7 -15.95 5.62 2.52
N VAL A 8 -15.11 6.32 1.75
CA VAL A 8 -15.34 7.75 1.42
C VAL A 8 -16.27 7.96 0.22
N VAL A 9 -16.43 6.95 -0.63
CA VAL A 9 -17.32 6.98 -1.79
C VAL A 9 -18.04 5.63 -1.94
N PRO A 10 -18.90 5.25 -0.97
CA PRO A 10 -19.49 3.91 -0.88
C PRO A 10 -20.46 3.58 -2.02
N ASP A 11 -20.99 4.58 -2.70
CA ASP A 11 -21.96 4.39 -3.79
C ASP A 11 -21.29 4.00 -5.11
N ILE A 12 -19.97 4.20 -5.25
CA ILE A 12 -19.24 3.86 -6.47
C ILE A 12 -18.88 2.36 -6.44
N PRO A 13 -19.38 1.55 -7.39
CA PRO A 13 -19.03 0.14 -7.46
C PRO A 13 -17.55 -0.05 -7.84
N THR A 14 -16.95 -1.12 -7.31
CA THR A 14 -15.62 -1.58 -7.71
C THR A 14 -15.64 -2.11 -9.14
N LEU A 15 -14.47 -2.26 -9.76
CA LEU A 15 -14.35 -2.94 -11.06
C LEU A 15 -14.68 -4.45 -10.95
N ALA A 16 -14.45 -5.05 -9.78
CA ALA A 16 -14.81 -6.43 -9.51
C ALA A 16 -16.33 -6.65 -9.55
N GLU A 17 -17.12 -5.73 -8.98
CA GLU A 17 -18.59 -5.75 -9.07
C GLU A 17 -19.11 -5.49 -10.50
N GLN A 18 -18.26 -4.98 -11.39
CA GLN A 18 -18.60 -4.66 -12.78
C GLN A 18 -18.13 -5.73 -13.77
N GLY A 19 -17.85 -6.95 -13.31
CA GLY A 19 -17.51 -8.10 -14.15
C GLY A 19 -16.01 -8.37 -14.30
N LEU A 20 -15.13 -7.56 -13.69
CA LEU A 20 -13.70 -7.82 -13.63
C LEU A 20 -13.32 -8.46 -12.29
N ALA A 21 -13.85 -9.64 -12.00
CA ALA A 21 -13.81 -10.27 -10.66
C ALA A 21 -12.42 -10.33 -9.99
N ASN A 22 -11.34 -10.43 -10.78
CA ASN A 22 -9.96 -10.52 -10.27
C ASN A 22 -9.23 -9.16 -10.24
N TYR A 23 -9.92 -8.05 -10.54
CA TYR A 23 -9.31 -6.72 -10.59
C TYR A 23 -9.11 -6.16 -9.18
N ASN A 24 -7.85 -6.17 -8.73
CA ASN A 24 -7.43 -5.52 -7.50
C ASN A 24 -6.07 -4.85 -7.67
N LEU A 25 -6.07 -3.55 -7.90
CA LEU A 25 -4.85 -2.76 -8.06
C LEU A 25 -4.96 -1.49 -7.22
N SER A 26 -4.22 -1.43 -6.12
CA SER A 26 -4.24 -0.28 -5.22
C SER A 26 -2.93 0.48 -5.27
N LEU A 27 -3.04 1.82 -5.21
CA LEU A 27 -1.91 2.66 -4.86
C LEU A 27 -1.55 2.44 -3.39
N TRP A 28 -0.26 2.36 -3.10
CA TRP A 28 0.27 2.23 -1.75
C TRP A 28 1.51 3.12 -1.59
N PHE A 29 1.81 3.47 -0.34
CA PHE A 29 2.95 4.27 0.04
C PHE A 29 3.80 3.52 1.06
N GLY A 30 5.09 3.85 1.10
CA GLY A 30 6.05 3.24 2.01
C GLY A 30 7.04 4.27 2.54
N ILE A 31 7.83 3.83 3.52
CA ILE A 31 8.96 4.60 4.05
C ILE A 31 10.21 3.73 3.92
N TRP A 32 11.30 4.33 3.44
CA TRP A 32 12.57 3.66 3.22
C TRP A 32 13.67 4.32 4.05
N ALA A 33 14.65 3.51 4.43
CA ALA A 33 15.92 3.96 4.98
C ALA A 33 17.05 3.59 4.02
N ARG A 34 18.22 4.22 4.19
CA ARG A 34 19.41 3.92 3.39
C ARG A 34 19.83 2.45 3.57
N ALA A 35 20.33 1.84 2.51
CA ALA A 35 20.95 0.51 2.62
C ALA A 35 22.07 0.52 3.68
N GLY A 36 22.08 -0.48 4.56
CA GLY A 36 23.02 -0.58 5.67
C GLY A 36 22.63 0.20 6.94
N THR A 37 21.46 0.85 6.99
CA THR A 37 20.95 1.40 8.25
C THR A 37 20.85 0.28 9.31
N PRO A 38 21.39 0.48 10.54
CA PRO A 38 21.38 -0.56 11.56
C PRO A 38 19.97 -1.07 11.88
N PRO A 39 19.76 -2.39 12.06
CA PRO A 39 18.44 -2.97 12.31
C PRO A 39 17.69 -2.33 13.47
N ALA A 40 18.39 -1.99 14.56
CA ALA A 40 17.80 -1.32 15.72
C ALA A 40 17.20 0.06 15.39
N VAL A 41 17.82 0.81 14.48
CA VAL A 41 17.30 2.11 14.01
C VAL A 41 16.05 1.90 13.16
N VAL A 42 16.06 0.91 12.26
CA VAL A 42 14.89 0.56 11.43
C VAL A 42 13.71 0.14 12.30
N GLN A 43 13.95 -0.69 13.31
CA GLN A 43 12.91 -1.13 14.25
C GLN A 43 12.34 0.04 15.04
N LYS A 44 13.19 0.95 15.54
CA LYS A 44 12.74 2.15 16.26
C LYS A 44 11.87 3.05 15.37
N LEU A 45 12.29 3.29 14.13
CA LEU A 45 11.50 4.09 13.17
C LEU A 45 10.17 3.42 12.86
N ASN A 46 10.16 2.11 12.59
CA ASN A 46 8.93 1.35 12.32
C ASN A 46 7.95 1.44 13.49
N ALA A 47 8.42 1.26 14.73
CA ALA A 47 7.59 1.36 15.92
C ALA A 47 6.97 2.77 16.07
N GLN A 48 7.75 3.82 15.85
CA GLN A 48 7.27 5.20 15.92
C GLN A 48 6.25 5.51 14.82
N VAL A 49 6.52 5.10 13.57
CA VAL A 49 5.58 5.27 12.45
C VAL A 49 4.26 4.55 12.74
N ASN A 50 4.33 3.30 13.21
CA ASN A 50 3.13 2.53 13.53
C ASN A 50 2.30 3.19 14.65
N ALA A 51 2.96 3.77 15.66
CA ALA A 51 2.27 4.53 16.71
C ALA A 51 1.59 5.80 16.15
N ILE A 52 2.28 6.55 15.28
CA ILE A 52 1.72 7.75 14.64
C ILE A 52 0.49 7.40 13.79
N LEU A 53 0.54 6.31 13.02
CA LEU A 53 -0.58 5.84 12.19
C LEU A 53 -1.82 5.44 12.99
N GLN A 54 -1.68 5.16 14.30
CA GLN A 54 -2.80 4.88 15.21
C GLN A 54 -3.39 6.16 15.84
N GLY A 55 -2.69 7.29 15.71
CA GLY A 55 -3.14 8.60 16.18
C GLY A 55 -4.49 8.98 15.56
N LYS A 56 -5.38 9.56 16.37
CA LYS A 56 -6.73 9.95 15.94
C LYS A 56 -6.69 10.93 14.76
N GLU A 57 -5.88 11.98 14.89
CA GLU A 57 -5.76 13.01 13.85
C GLU A 57 -5.27 12.44 12.52
N VAL A 58 -4.25 11.57 12.55
CA VAL A 58 -3.72 10.91 11.35
C VAL A 58 -4.78 10.02 10.70
N ARG A 59 -5.50 9.21 11.50
CA ARG A 59 -6.58 8.36 10.97
C ARG A 59 -7.72 9.16 10.37
N GLU A 60 -8.09 10.29 10.97
CA GLU A 60 -9.13 11.17 10.44
C GLU A 60 -8.69 11.85 9.14
N GLN A 61 -7.47 12.39 9.09
CA GLN A 61 -6.95 13.03 7.89
C GLN A 61 -6.80 12.02 6.74
N PHE A 62 -6.22 10.85 7.00
CA PHE A 62 -6.08 9.79 5.99
C PHE A 62 -7.44 9.28 5.54
N GLY A 63 -8.36 9.07 6.48
CA GLY A 63 -9.74 8.68 6.19
C GLY A 63 -10.44 9.67 5.26
N ARG A 64 -10.28 10.98 5.45
CA ARG A 64 -10.88 12.01 4.57
C ARG A 64 -10.41 11.94 3.12
N ILE A 65 -9.17 11.51 2.89
CA ILE A 65 -8.58 11.39 1.56
C ILE A 65 -8.55 9.95 1.04
N GLY A 66 -9.28 9.03 1.68
CA GLY A 66 -9.41 7.64 1.25
C GLY A 66 -8.16 6.78 1.46
N ILE A 67 -7.21 7.22 2.29
CA ILE A 67 -6.03 6.43 2.66
C ILE A 67 -6.40 5.53 3.84
N THR A 68 -6.11 4.24 3.70
CA THR A 68 -6.20 3.26 4.78
C THR A 68 -4.80 2.89 5.24
N SER A 69 -4.52 3.09 6.54
CA SER A 69 -3.24 2.69 7.14
C SER A 69 -3.08 1.17 7.12
N ALA A 70 -1.93 0.69 6.68
CA ALA A 70 -1.57 -0.73 6.65
C ALA A 70 -0.21 -0.93 7.34
N PRO A 71 -0.15 -0.84 8.69
CA PRO A 71 1.11 -1.03 9.41
C PRO A 71 1.62 -2.47 9.21
N MET A 72 2.92 -2.60 8.95
CA MET A 72 3.61 -3.88 8.73
C MET A 72 4.94 -3.88 9.49
N LYS A 73 5.42 -5.08 9.84
CA LYS A 73 6.81 -5.24 10.29
C LYS A 73 7.77 -4.99 9.11
N PRO A 74 9.04 -4.61 9.36
CA PRO A 74 10.00 -4.36 8.29
C PRO A 74 10.15 -5.53 7.30
N ASP A 75 10.21 -6.78 7.78
CA ASP A 75 10.36 -7.95 6.91
C ASP A 75 9.09 -8.26 6.10
N GLU A 76 7.92 -8.04 6.69
CA GLU A 76 6.62 -8.16 6.03
C GLU A 76 6.49 -7.11 4.91
N PHE A 77 6.89 -5.86 5.20
CA PHE A 77 6.91 -4.80 4.21
C PHE A 77 7.91 -5.09 3.07
N ALA A 78 9.09 -5.61 3.39
CA ALA A 78 10.07 -6.01 2.38
C ALA A 78 9.53 -7.14 1.48
N LYS A 79 8.81 -8.11 2.05
CA LYS A 79 8.10 -9.14 1.26
C LYS A 79 7.02 -8.53 0.39
N PHE A 80 6.18 -7.66 0.95
CA PHE A 80 5.12 -6.98 0.21
C PHE A 80 5.68 -6.23 -1.00
N VAL A 81 6.75 -5.46 -0.85
CA VAL A 81 7.40 -4.76 -1.98
C VAL A 81 7.88 -5.73 -3.06
N ARG A 82 8.49 -6.86 -2.68
CA ARG A 82 8.89 -7.90 -3.66
C ARG A 82 7.70 -8.48 -4.41
N ASP A 83 6.62 -8.77 -3.71
CA ASP A 83 5.40 -9.31 -4.32
C ASP A 83 4.77 -8.27 -5.28
N GLN A 84 4.73 -6.99 -4.88
CA GLN A 84 4.26 -5.90 -5.74
C GLN A 84 5.12 -5.73 -6.99
N MET A 85 6.45 -5.79 -6.88
CA MET A 85 7.33 -5.75 -8.05
C MET A 85 7.02 -6.85 -9.06
N VAL A 86 6.67 -8.06 -8.62
CA VAL A 86 6.27 -9.15 -9.50
C VAL A 86 4.96 -8.81 -10.22
N VAL A 87 3.95 -8.32 -9.49
CA VAL A 87 2.66 -7.92 -10.06
C VAL A 87 2.86 -6.84 -11.13
N PHE A 88 3.54 -5.74 -10.81
CA PHE A 88 3.73 -4.63 -11.74
C PHE A 88 4.60 -5.02 -12.95
N ARG A 89 5.60 -5.88 -12.77
CA ARG A 89 6.39 -6.41 -13.88
C ARG A 89 5.51 -7.21 -14.85
N ASN A 90 4.59 -8.03 -14.34
CA ASN A 90 3.69 -8.82 -15.18
C ASN A 90 2.72 -7.91 -15.94
N ILE A 91 2.16 -6.90 -15.28
CA ILE A 91 1.29 -5.89 -15.91
C ILE A 91 2.04 -5.16 -17.03
N ALA A 92 3.25 -4.67 -16.76
CA ALA A 92 4.06 -3.96 -17.75
C ALA A 92 4.36 -4.80 -18.99
N LYS A 93 4.71 -6.08 -18.80
CA LYS A 93 4.93 -7.03 -19.90
C LYS A 93 3.67 -7.27 -20.71
N GLN A 94 2.53 -7.53 -20.06
CA GLN A 94 1.26 -7.78 -20.76
C GLN A 94 0.76 -6.55 -21.53
N ALA A 95 1.02 -5.36 -21.00
CA ALA A 95 0.65 -4.09 -21.62
C ALA A 95 1.68 -3.57 -22.64
N ASN A 96 2.77 -4.31 -22.91
CA ASN A 96 3.88 -3.91 -23.78
C ASN A 96 4.49 -2.53 -23.42
N ILE A 97 4.53 -2.20 -22.13
CA ILE A 97 5.12 -0.95 -21.63
C ILE A 97 6.65 -1.04 -21.69
N GLN A 98 7.29 -0.05 -22.31
CA GLN A 98 8.75 0.02 -22.44
C GLN A 98 9.37 0.89 -21.33
N PRO A 99 10.60 0.59 -20.88
CA PRO A 99 11.39 1.51 -20.06
C PRO A 99 11.57 2.85 -20.77
N GLN A 100 11.58 3.95 -20.02
CA GLN A 100 11.99 5.26 -20.50
C GLN A 100 13.51 5.41 -20.44
#